data_AF-A0A2H4NCB4-F1
#
_entry.id   AF-A0A2H4NCB4-F1
#
_cell.length_a   1.000
_cell.length_b   1.000
_cell.length_c   1.000
_cell.angle_alpha   90.00
_cell.angle_beta   90.00
_cell.angle_gamma   90.00
#
_symmetry.space_group_name_H-M   'P 1'
#
loop_
_entity.id
_entity.type
_entity.pdbx_description
1 polymer ?
#
loop_
_entity_poly.entity_id
_entity_poly.type
_entity_poly.pdbx_seq_one_letter_code
_entity_poly.pdbx_strand_id
1 'polypeptide(L)' 'KGQVLSVCVEEENIIPYITNVLQNPDLALRMAVRNNLAGAEELFARKFNA' A
#
# COMPACT_ATOMS: atom_id res chain seq x y z
N LYS A 1 26.89 24.63 -0.42
CA LYS A 1 26.73 23.34 0.28
C LYS A 1 25.45 22.70 -0.26
N GLY A 2 25.55 21.85 -1.28
CA GLY A 2 24.38 21.23 -1.91
C GLY A 2 23.94 20.01 -1.11
N GLN A 3 22.69 19.99 -0.67
CA GLN A 3 22.10 18.82 -0.01
C GLN A 3 21.49 17.93 -1.10
N VAL A 4 21.94 16.68 -1.18
CA VAL A 4 21.36 15.68 -2.07
C VAL A 4 20.37 14.86 -1.25
N LEU A 5 19.12 14.80 -1.72
CA LEU A 5 18.04 14.06 -1.09
C LEU A 5 17.62 12.94 -2.04
N SER A 6 17.37 11.76 -1.49
CA SER A 6 16.74 10.64 -2.18
C SER A 6 15.43 10.32 -1.47
N VAL A 7 14.39 10.01 -2.26
CA VAL A 7 13.09 9.59 -1.75
C VAL A 7 12.79 8.23 -2.36
N CYS A 8 12.48 7.26 -1.50
CA CYS A 8 12.09 5.91 -1.88
C CYS A 8 10.70 5.60 -1.32
N VAL A 9 10.07 4.58 -1.89
CA VAL A 9 8.79 4.07 -1.39
C VAL A 9 9.02 3.19 -0.17
N GLU A 10 8.22 3.39 0.87
CA GLU A 10 8.20 2.55 2.07
C GLU A 10 7.25 1.37 1.85
N GLU A 11 7.79 0.18 1.63
CA GLU A 11 7.06 -1.03 1.24
C GLU A 11 6.07 -1.50 2.34
N GLU A 12 6.39 -1.28 3.61
CA GLU A 12 5.53 -1.67 4.73
C GLU A 12 4.35 -0.71 4.96
N ASN A 13 4.54 0.58 4.67
CA ASN A 13 3.56 1.62 4.99
C ASN A 13 2.74 2.08 3.79
N ILE A 14 3.15 1.80 2.55
CA ILE A 14 2.44 2.24 1.35
C ILE A 14 1.01 1.67 1.27
N ILE A 15 0.82 0.38 1.60
CA ILE A 15 -0.51 -0.25 1.54
C ILE A 15 -1.46 0.30 2.62
N PRO A 16 -1.06 0.38 3.90
CA PRO A 16 -1.86 1.06 4.92
C PRO A 16 -2.16 2.52 4.58
N TYR A 17 -1.20 3.25 3.99
CA TYR A 17 -1.39 4.63 3.61
C TYR A 17 -2.44 4.78 2.50
N ILE A 18 -2.37 3.96 1.46
CA ILE A 18 -3.36 3.99 0.38
C ILE A 18 -4.76 3.62 0.89
N THR A 19 -4.82 2.70 1.86
CA THR A 19 -6.08 2.20 2.42
C THR A 19 -6.74 3.18 3.38
N ASN A 20 -5.98 3.74 4.32
CA ASN A 20 -6.53 4.55 5.42
C ASN A 20 -6.51 6.05 5.11
N VAL A 21 -5.46 6.55 4.43
CA VAL A 21 -5.28 7.98 4.16
C VAL A 21 -5.92 8.36 2.83
N LEU A 22 -5.58 7.63 1.76
CA LEU A 22 -6.18 7.86 0.44
C LEU A 22 -7.58 7.25 0.29
N GLN A 23 -8.00 6.41 1.25
CA GLN A 23 -9.29 5.72 1.24
C GLN A 23 -9.56 4.99 -0.09
N ASN A 24 -8.50 4.41 -0.69
CA ASN A 24 -8.58 3.73 -1.99
C ASN A 24 -8.22 2.24 -1.86
N PRO A 25 -9.16 1.40 -1.38
CA PRO A 25 -8.92 -0.01 -1.16
C PRO A 25 -8.66 -0.82 -2.45
N ASP A 26 -9.22 -0.42 -3.60
CA ASP A 26 -8.98 -1.14 -4.87
C ASP A 26 -7.54 -0.96 -5.36
N LEU A 27 -7.00 0.26 -5.23
CA LEU A 27 -5.60 0.53 -5.56
C LEU A 27 -4.64 -0.17 -4.61
N ALA A 28 -4.93 -0.15 -3.30
CA ALA A 28 -4.14 -0.84 -2.28
C ALA A 28 -4.05 -2.34 -2.58
N LEU A 29 -5.17 -2.97 -2.93
CA LEU A 29 -5.22 -4.38 -3.31
C LEU A 29 -4.37 -4.67 -4.56
N ARG A 30 -4.51 -3.87 -5.63
CA ARG A 30 -3.71 -4.07 -6.86
C ARG A 30 -2.22 -3.89 -6.61
N MET A 31 -1.83 -2.90 -5.81
CA MET A 31 -0.42 -2.68 -5.43
C MET A 31 0.13 -3.85 -4.62
N ALA A 32 -0.63 -4.35 -3.65
CA ALA A 32 -0.22 -5.46 -2.80
C ALA A 32 -0.07 -6.76 -3.60
N VAL A 33 -1.04 -7.11 -4.47
CA VAL A 33 -0.97 -8.30 -5.32
C VAL A 33 0.22 -8.21 -6.28
N ARG A 34 0.41 -7.06 -6.93
CA ARG A 34 1.40 -6.91 -8.01
C ARG A 34 2.83 -6.88 -7.51
N ASN A 35 3.07 -6.29 -6.34
CA ASN A 35 4.40 -6.14 -5.78
C ASN A 35 4.67 -7.10 -4.62
N ASN A 36 3.73 -8.00 -4.31
CA ASN A 36 3.81 -8.96 -3.21
C ASN A 36 4.06 -8.28 -1.85
N LEU A 37 3.37 -7.15 -1.63
CA LEU A 37 3.52 -6.32 -0.43
C LEU A 37 2.53 -6.75 0.67
N ALA A 38 3.02 -6.76 1.91
CA ALA A 38 2.23 -7.06 3.09
C ALA A 38 1.24 -5.92 3.43
N GLY A 39 0.23 -6.22 4.26
CA GLY A 39 -0.72 -5.22 4.76
C GLY A 39 -2.03 -5.07 3.97
N ALA A 40 -2.24 -5.88 2.92
CA ALA A 40 -3.54 -5.98 2.24
C ALA A 40 -4.43 -7.13 2.74
N GLU A 41 -4.01 -7.88 3.76
CA GLU A 41 -4.73 -9.07 4.25
C GLU A 41 -6.18 -8.77 4.64
N GLU A 42 -6.41 -7.64 5.31
CA GLU A 42 -7.77 -7.20 5.68
C GLU A 42 -8.60 -6.82 4.44
N LEU A 43 -7.98 -6.23 3.41
CA LEU A 43 -8.65 -5.90 2.15
C LEU A 43 -9.02 -7.15 1.36
N PHE A 44 -8.15 -8.16 1.36
CA PHE A 44 -8.43 -9.46 0.76
C PHE A 44 -9.59 -10.14 1.49
N ALA A 45 -9.57 -10.17 2.82
CA ALA A 45 -10.67 -10.73 3.60
C ALA A 45 -12.00 -10.02 3.29
N ARG A 46 -12.02 -8.68 3.19
CA ARG A 46 -13.24 -7.92 2.83
C ARG A 46 -13.73 -8.17 1.41
N LYS A 47 -12.82 -8.37 0.45
CA LYS A 47 -13.19 -8.55 -0.96
C LYS A 47 -13.56 -10.00 -1.32
N PHE A 48 -13.08 -10.98 -0.56
CA PHE A 48 -13.32 -12.41 -0.82
C PHE A 48 -14.25 -13.10 0.20
N ASN A 49 -14.48 -12.56 1.41
CA ASN A 49 -15.52 -13.06 2.34
C ASN A 49 -16.90 -12.38 2.15
N ALA A 50 -17.16 -11.81 0.96
CA ALA A 50 -18.46 -11.25 0.60
C ALA A 50 -19.24 -12.19 -0.33
#